data_AF-A0AAU6FLL7-F1
#
_entry.id   AF-A0AAU6FLL7-F1
#
_cell.length_a   1.000
_cell.length_b   1.000
_cell.length_c   1.000
_cell.angle_alpha   90.00
_cell.angle_beta   90.00
_cell.angle_gamma   90.00
#
_symmetry.space_group_name_H-M   'P 1'
#
loop_
_entity.id
_entity.type
_entity.pdbx_description
1 polymer ?
#
loop_
_entity_poly.entity_id
_entity_poly.type
_entity_poly.pdbx_seq_one_letter_code
_entity_poly.pdbx_strand_id
1 'polypeptide(L)'
;MSARRRFKGQLWLMGAASLTALALTTGCGGDGGGDGEVASAGSAKNSATASASAGGTSELAEYVDAQRKWVKCLRDAGLDAPDPDAKGNVDVGDRSKWKRDPKALKAQEECAGLSVAVPDSVEKAQQPPLSETEIRKKKQYATCMQEHGAPDFPDTDDSGHFQDVTWDSASAGAKRATRACASVIGIPDDAPAPQG
;
A
#
# COMPACT_ATOMS: atom_id res chain seq x y z
N MET A 1 -21.47 -40.58 29.39
CA MET A 1 -22.80 -40.91 29.93
C MET A 1 -23.70 -39.70 29.68
N SER A 2 -24.50 -39.68 28.60
CA SER A 2 -25.96 -39.94 28.61
C SER A 2 -26.66 -39.30 29.80
N ALA A 3 -27.72 -38.50 29.70
CA ALA A 3 -28.65 -38.12 28.65
C ALA A 3 -29.50 -36.96 29.28
N ARG A 4 -30.42 -36.23 28.65
CA ARG A 4 -31.60 -36.65 27.91
C ARG A 4 -32.22 -35.40 27.26
N ARG A 5 -32.57 -35.53 25.98
CA ARG A 5 -33.54 -34.67 25.29
C ARG A 5 -34.92 -34.87 25.91
N ARG A 6 -35.69 -33.80 26.06
CA ARG A 6 -37.15 -33.85 26.20
C ARG A 6 -37.77 -33.09 25.04
N PHE A 7 -38.43 -33.87 24.19
CA PHE A 7 -39.29 -33.48 23.09
C PHE A 7 -40.68 -33.05 23.60
N LYS A 8 -41.43 -32.43 22.69
CA LYS A 8 -42.88 -32.08 22.68
C LYS A 8 -43.14 -30.65 23.16
N GLY A 9 -43.83 -29.80 22.42
CA GLY A 9 -44.70 -29.98 21.26
C GLY A 9 -45.84 -28.95 21.36
N GLN A 10 -46.52 -28.69 20.24
CA GLN A 10 -47.72 -27.83 20.08
C GLN A 10 -47.44 -26.32 20.08
N LEU A 11 -47.29 -25.68 18.91
CA LEU A 11 -48.34 -25.26 17.96
C LEU A 11 -49.29 -24.24 18.59
N TRP A 12 -49.37 -23.01 18.04
CA TRP A 12 -50.62 -22.28 17.77
C TRP A 12 -50.37 -20.97 16.98
N LEU A 13 -51.14 -20.84 15.90
CA LEU A 13 -51.71 -19.65 15.26
C LEU A 13 -50.85 -18.67 14.42
N MET A 14 -51.15 -18.74 13.12
CA MET A 14 -51.10 -17.66 12.13
C MET A 14 -51.92 -16.44 12.59
N GLY A 15 -51.32 -15.25 12.50
CA GLY A 15 -51.99 -13.96 12.62
C GLY A 15 -51.39 -12.97 11.63
N ALA A 16 -52.17 -12.62 10.60
CA ALA A 16 -51.83 -11.70 9.54
C ALA A 16 -52.13 -10.23 9.90
N ALA A 17 -51.49 -9.34 9.14
CA ALA A 17 -51.80 -7.93 8.91
C ALA A 17 -51.37 -6.89 9.96
N SER A 18 -50.36 -6.09 9.61
CA SER A 18 -50.42 -4.63 9.76
C SER A 18 -49.50 -3.95 8.75
N LEU A 19 -50.14 -3.09 7.94
CA LEU A 19 -49.60 -2.22 6.91
C LEU A 19 -48.83 -1.07 7.56
N THR A 20 -47.64 -0.74 7.04
CA THR A 20 -47.10 0.62 7.16
C THR A 20 -46.33 0.97 5.89
N ALA A 21 -46.84 2.00 5.22
CA ALA A 21 -46.39 2.52 3.94
C ALA A 21 -45.03 3.21 4.06
N LEU A 22 -44.14 2.96 3.09
CA LEU A 22 -42.96 3.79 2.85
C LEU A 22 -43.02 4.32 1.41
N ALA A 23 -42.95 5.65 1.31
CA ALA A 23 -43.19 6.44 0.12
C ALA A 23 -42.18 6.14 -1.00
N LEU A 24 -42.70 6.07 -2.24
CA LEU A 24 -41.91 5.93 -3.46
C LEU A 24 -41.25 7.26 -3.82
N THR A 25 -39.93 7.24 -3.93
CA THR A 25 -39.10 8.34 -4.42
C THR A 25 -39.21 8.48 -5.94
N THR A 26 -39.65 9.67 -6.35
CA THR A 26 -39.09 10.48 -7.46
C THR A 26 -38.97 9.85 -8.85
N GLY A 27 -40.00 10.09 -9.66
CA GLY A 27 -39.92 10.96 -10.85
C GLY A 27 -38.84 10.67 -11.91
N CYS A 28 -39.27 9.99 -12.96
CA CYS A 28 -38.68 9.99 -14.31
C CYS A 28 -39.07 11.29 -15.05
N GLY A 29 -38.16 11.91 -15.80
CA GLY A 29 -38.47 13.01 -16.72
C GLY A 29 -37.22 13.58 -17.36
N GLY A 30 -36.98 13.26 -18.64
CA GLY A 30 -36.07 14.00 -19.50
C GLY A 30 -36.85 14.96 -20.41
N ASP A 31 -36.23 16.07 -20.80
CA ASP A 31 -36.24 16.63 -22.16
C ASP A 31 -35.21 17.77 -22.25
N GLY A 32 -34.62 17.94 -23.43
CA GLY A 32 -33.53 18.89 -23.70
C GLY A 32 -33.97 20.33 -23.95
N GLY A 33 -32.99 21.23 -24.00
CA GLY A 33 -33.21 22.60 -24.49
C GLY A 33 -32.10 23.59 -24.12
N GLY A 34 -31.22 23.85 -25.08
CA GLY A 34 -30.83 25.19 -25.55
C GLY A 34 -30.26 26.24 -24.59
N ASP A 35 -29.04 26.66 -24.94
CA ASP A 35 -28.51 28.02 -24.88
C ASP A 35 -28.16 28.68 -23.53
N GLY A 36 -26.85 28.64 -23.24
CA GLY A 36 -26.04 29.86 -23.21
C GLY A 36 -26.14 30.75 -21.96
N GLU A 37 -25.15 30.67 -21.09
CA GLU A 37 -24.56 31.86 -20.45
C GLU A 37 -23.18 31.50 -19.89
N VAL A 38 -22.19 32.32 -20.24
CA VAL A 38 -20.82 32.27 -19.74
C VAL A 38 -20.73 33.01 -18.40
N ALA A 39 -19.89 32.52 -17.48
CA ALA A 39 -19.28 33.37 -16.44
C ALA A 39 -17.92 32.81 -16.04
N SER A 40 -16.87 33.38 -16.64
CA SER A 40 -15.52 33.34 -16.08
C SER A 40 -15.43 34.21 -14.83
N ALA A 41 -14.44 33.85 -14.01
CA ALA A 41 -13.80 34.61 -12.92
C ALA A 41 -14.41 34.46 -11.52
N GLY A 42 -13.78 33.56 -10.77
CA GLY A 42 -13.74 33.56 -9.31
C GLY A 42 -12.46 32.89 -8.84
N SER A 43 -11.34 33.63 -8.88
CA SER A 43 -10.06 33.21 -8.32
C SER A 43 -10.18 32.97 -6.82
N ALA A 44 -10.49 31.74 -6.43
CA ALA A 44 -10.12 31.22 -5.13
C ALA A 44 -8.81 30.44 -5.31
N LYS A 45 -7.73 31.10 -4.91
CA LYS A 45 -6.43 30.52 -4.61
C LYS A 45 -6.63 29.46 -3.52
N ASN A 46 -7.02 28.27 -3.91
CA ASN A 46 -6.70 27.05 -3.19
C ASN A 46 -5.78 26.29 -4.14
N SER A 47 -4.48 26.36 -3.86
CA SER A 47 -3.53 25.35 -4.31
C SER A 47 -4.06 24.02 -3.80
N ALA A 48 -4.89 23.38 -4.61
CA ALA A 48 -5.09 21.95 -4.54
C ALA A 48 -3.70 21.37 -4.81
N THR A 49 -3.04 20.95 -3.74
CA THR A 49 -2.04 19.90 -3.85
C THR A 49 -2.78 18.65 -4.32
N ALA A 50 -3.03 18.61 -5.62
CA ALA A 50 -3.56 17.45 -6.29
C ALA A 50 -2.38 16.55 -6.60
N SER A 51 -2.56 15.29 -6.21
CA SER A 51 -1.92 14.13 -6.82
C SER A 51 -0.47 13.85 -6.47
N ALA A 52 -0.27 13.28 -5.28
CA ALA A 52 0.62 12.13 -5.13
C ALA A 52 -0.12 10.78 -5.26
N SER A 53 -1.46 10.75 -5.17
CA SER A 53 -2.23 9.48 -5.16
C SER A 53 -2.93 9.12 -6.47
N ALA A 54 -3.04 10.01 -7.46
CA ALA A 54 -3.67 9.67 -8.74
C ALA A 54 -2.71 8.96 -9.72
N GLY A 55 -1.41 9.23 -9.61
CA GLY A 55 -0.38 8.54 -10.40
C GLY A 55 -0.16 7.11 -9.93
N GLY A 56 -0.09 6.90 -8.61
CA GLY A 56 0.14 5.58 -8.01
C GLY A 56 -0.98 4.58 -8.28
N THR A 57 -2.23 5.01 -8.47
CA THR A 57 -3.34 4.11 -8.83
C THR A 57 -3.31 3.68 -10.30
N SER A 58 -2.94 4.58 -11.22
CA SER A 58 -2.77 4.25 -12.63
C SER A 58 -1.57 3.34 -12.86
N GLU A 59 -0.44 3.65 -12.25
CA GLU A 59 0.80 2.87 -12.37
C GLU A 59 0.67 1.50 -11.69
N LEU A 60 -0.07 1.42 -10.57
CA LEU A 60 -0.45 0.14 -9.97
C LEU A 60 -1.31 -0.69 -10.93
N ALA A 61 -2.30 -0.10 -11.59
CA ALA A 61 -3.15 -0.82 -12.53
C ALA A 61 -2.34 -1.41 -13.70
N GLU A 62 -1.43 -0.61 -14.28
CA GLU A 62 -0.51 -1.05 -15.34
C GLU A 62 0.43 -2.16 -14.87
N TYR A 63 0.98 -2.03 -13.65
CA TYR A 63 1.80 -3.06 -13.03
C TYR A 63 1.03 -4.37 -12.84
N VAL A 64 -0.19 -4.31 -12.31
CA VAL A 64 -1.03 -5.51 -12.12
C VAL A 64 -1.36 -6.16 -13.47
N ASP A 65 -1.62 -5.38 -14.52
CA ASP A 65 -1.82 -5.90 -15.88
C ASP A 65 -0.59 -6.58 -16.46
N ALA A 66 0.60 -6.01 -16.23
CA ALA A 66 1.85 -6.64 -16.61
C ALA A 66 2.07 -7.97 -15.86
N GLN A 67 1.79 -8.01 -14.56
CA GLN A 67 1.84 -9.23 -13.75
C GLN A 67 0.85 -10.29 -14.27
N ARG A 68 -0.38 -9.91 -14.67
CA ARG A 68 -1.34 -10.85 -15.29
C ARG A 68 -0.78 -11.47 -16.57
N LYS A 69 -0.10 -10.70 -17.42
CA LYS A 69 0.53 -11.20 -18.66
C LYS A 69 1.68 -12.16 -18.34
N TRP A 70 2.51 -11.82 -17.36
CA TRP A 70 3.61 -12.68 -16.92
C TRP A 70 3.10 -14.01 -16.36
N VAL A 71 2.14 -13.98 -15.44
CA VAL A 71 1.51 -15.19 -14.87
C VAL A 71 0.83 -16.03 -15.95
N LYS A 72 0.16 -15.40 -16.92
CA LYS A 72 -0.40 -16.12 -18.06
C LYS A 72 0.68 -16.88 -18.84
N CYS A 73 1.81 -16.23 -19.14
CA CYS A 73 2.93 -16.90 -19.79
C CYS A 73 3.45 -18.08 -18.97
N LEU A 74 3.59 -17.93 -17.64
CA LEU A 74 4.03 -19.02 -16.77
C LEU A 74 3.09 -20.24 -16.86
N ARG A 75 1.77 -20.01 -16.89
CA ARG A 75 0.78 -21.09 -17.08
C ARG A 75 0.87 -21.73 -18.44
N ASP A 76 1.06 -20.94 -19.49
CA ASP A 76 1.23 -21.42 -20.86
C ASP A 76 2.53 -22.26 -20.99
N ALA A 77 3.58 -21.93 -20.22
CA ALA A 77 4.81 -22.71 -20.04
C ALA A 77 4.64 -23.92 -19.08
N GLY A 78 3.43 -24.15 -18.58
CA GLY A 78 3.05 -25.29 -17.77
C GLY A 78 3.27 -25.13 -16.26
N LEU A 79 3.65 -23.95 -15.77
CA LEU A 79 3.80 -23.67 -14.35
C LEU A 79 2.46 -23.20 -13.75
N ASP A 80 2.02 -23.82 -12.66
CA ASP A 80 0.80 -23.39 -11.96
C ASP A 80 1.10 -22.12 -11.16
N ALA A 81 0.69 -20.97 -11.70
CA ALA A 81 0.92 -19.65 -11.14
C ALA A 81 -0.43 -18.96 -10.87
N PRO A 82 -0.74 -18.56 -9.63
CA PRO A 82 -1.99 -17.87 -9.32
C PRO A 82 -1.98 -16.44 -9.88
N ASP A 83 -3.18 -15.88 -10.09
CA ASP A 83 -3.31 -14.49 -10.51
C ASP A 83 -2.75 -13.51 -9.46
N PRO A 84 -2.22 -12.36 -9.89
CA PRO A 84 -1.83 -11.31 -8.96
C PRO A 84 -3.05 -10.74 -8.22
N ASP A 85 -2.85 -10.35 -6.97
CA ASP A 85 -3.85 -9.63 -6.19
C ASP A 85 -4.05 -8.18 -6.69
N ALA A 86 -4.93 -7.42 -6.03
CA ALA A 86 -5.17 -6.01 -6.35
C ALA A 86 -3.94 -5.10 -6.20
N LYS A 87 -2.89 -5.59 -5.53
CA LYS A 87 -1.61 -4.93 -5.32
C LYS A 87 -0.54 -5.44 -6.30
N GLY A 88 -0.86 -6.38 -7.18
CA GLY A 88 0.08 -6.95 -8.14
C GLY A 88 1.01 -8.01 -7.54
N ASN A 89 0.71 -8.52 -6.35
CA ASN A 89 1.48 -9.59 -5.71
C ASN A 89 1.01 -10.95 -6.22
N VAL A 90 1.96 -11.77 -6.69
CA VAL A 90 1.71 -13.15 -7.10
C VAL A 90 2.17 -14.09 -5.99
N ASP A 91 1.23 -14.74 -5.30
CA ASP A 91 1.55 -15.69 -4.24
C ASP A 91 1.94 -17.06 -4.82
N VAL A 92 3.21 -17.21 -5.14
CA VAL A 92 3.77 -18.48 -5.63
C VAL A 92 3.99 -19.53 -4.53
N GLY A 93 3.54 -19.26 -3.30
CA GLY A 93 3.76 -20.12 -2.14
C GLY A 93 5.24 -20.23 -1.76
N ASP A 94 5.76 -21.45 -1.65
CA ASP A 94 7.17 -21.69 -1.30
C ASP A 94 8.11 -21.33 -2.45
N ARG A 95 8.60 -20.09 -2.43
CA ARG A 95 9.59 -19.57 -3.37
C ARG A 95 10.86 -20.42 -3.46
N SER A 96 11.24 -21.12 -2.39
CA SER A 96 12.44 -21.97 -2.40
C SER A 96 12.23 -23.23 -3.23
N LYS A 97 11.00 -23.75 -3.31
CA LYS A 97 10.66 -24.86 -4.22
C LYS A 97 10.73 -24.39 -5.68
N TRP A 98 10.15 -23.23 -5.99
CA TRP A 98 10.19 -22.66 -7.34
C TRP A 98 11.62 -22.42 -7.83
N LYS A 99 12.51 -21.91 -6.97
CA LYS A 99 13.92 -21.72 -7.32
C LYS A 99 14.71 -23.01 -7.58
N ARG A 100 14.22 -24.15 -7.08
CA ARG A 100 14.87 -25.47 -7.24
C ARG A 100 14.18 -26.36 -8.26
N ASP A 101 13.01 -25.97 -8.74
CA ASP A 101 12.25 -26.72 -9.74
C ASP A 101 12.74 -26.34 -11.15
N PRO A 102 13.34 -27.28 -11.91
CA PRO A 102 13.79 -27.02 -13.27
C PRO A 102 12.68 -26.52 -14.20
N LYS A 103 11.43 -26.93 -13.97
CA LYS A 103 10.28 -26.48 -14.75
C LYS A 103 9.96 -25.02 -14.49
N ALA A 104 10.02 -24.59 -13.22
CA ALA A 104 9.80 -23.20 -12.84
C ALA A 104 10.93 -22.30 -13.32
N LEU A 105 12.18 -22.76 -13.30
CA LEU A 105 13.33 -22.02 -13.84
C LEU A 105 13.19 -21.81 -15.35
N LYS A 106 12.86 -22.88 -16.09
CA LYS A 106 12.65 -22.79 -17.55
C LYS A 106 11.49 -21.86 -17.92
N ALA A 107 10.36 -21.96 -17.21
CA ALA A 107 9.21 -21.07 -17.44
C ALA A 107 9.55 -19.60 -17.11
N GLN A 108 10.35 -19.34 -16.07
CA GLN A 108 10.82 -17.99 -15.76
C GLN A 108 11.74 -17.44 -16.84
N GLU A 109 12.62 -18.27 -17.42
CA GLU A 109 13.50 -17.87 -18.52
C GLU A 109 12.70 -17.56 -19.79
N GLU A 110 11.74 -18.42 -20.15
CA GLU A 110 10.86 -18.22 -21.31
C GLU A 110 10.01 -16.96 -21.17
N CYS A 111 9.52 -16.68 -19.96
CA CYS A 111 8.67 -15.53 -19.66
C CYS A 111 9.43 -14.29 -19.16
N ALA A 112 10.76 -14.30 -19.19
CA ALA A 112 11.59 -13.24 -18.60
C ALA A 112 11.28 -11.85 -19.18
N GLY A 113 10.99 -11.76 -20.48
CA GLY A 113 10.63 -10.50 -21.16
C GLY A 113 9.30 -9.89 -20.73
N LEU A 114 8.45 -10.65 -20.01
CA LEU A 114 7.19 -10.16 -19.45
C LEU A 114 7.30 -9.83 -17.96
N SER A 115 8.39 -10.20 -17.30
CA SER A 115 8.63 -9.87 -15.90
C SER A 115 9.01 -8.40 -15.80
N VAL A 116 8.12 -7.59 -15.21
CA VAL A 116 8.36 -6.18 -14.96
C VAL A 116 8.84 -5.96 -13.54
N ALA A 117 9.75 -5.01 -13.35
CA ALA A 117 10.11 -4.53 -12.03
C ALA A 117 8.90 -3.84 -11.37
N VAL A 118 8.86 -3.87 -10.04
CA VAL A 118 7.90 -3.07 -9.27
C VAL A 118 8.28 -1.61 -9.44
N PRO A 119 7.37 -0.73 -9.89
CA PRO A 119 7.68 0.69 -9.95
C PRO A 119 7.85 1.29 -8.55
N ASP A 120 8.77 2.26 -8.39
CA ASP A 120 9.10 2.87 -7.10
C ASP A 120 7.87 3.47 -6.39
N SER A 121 6.95 4.06 -7.16
CA SER A 121 5.71 4.63 -6.64
C SER A 121 4.79 3.55 -6.05
N VAL A 122 4.71 2.40 -6.71
CA VAL A 122 3.92 1.23 -6.30
C VAL A 122 4.55 0.59 -5.07
N GLU A 123 5.88 0.45 -5.04
CA GLU A 123 6.59 -0.09 -3.88
C GLU A 123 6.37 0.79 -2.65
N LYS A 124 6.58 2.11 -2.77
CA LYS A 124 6.35 3.08 -1.68
C LYS A 124 4.91 3.05 -1.18
N ALA A 125 3.93 3.01 -2.09
CA ALA A 125 2.51 2.99 -1.72
C ALA A 125 2.06 1.70 -1.02
N GLN A 126 2.80 0.59 -1.19
CA GLN A 126 2.46 -0.70 -0.61
C GLN A 126 3.17 -0.99 0.72
N GLN A 127 4.12 -0.15 1.14
CA GLN A 127 4.81 -0.33 2.41
C GLN A 127 3.80 -0.33 3.58
N PRO A 128 3.94 -1.26 4.55
CA PRO A 128 3.10 -1.24 5.74
C PRO A 128 3.23 0.10 6.47
N PRO A 129 2.12 0.66 6.97
CA PRO A 129 2.19 1.88 7.76
C PRO A 129 3.00 1.63 9.03
N LEU A 130 3.85 2.58 9.38
CA LEU A 130 4.62 2.54 10.62
C LEU A 130 3.68 2.68 11.82
N SER A 131 4.00 1.99 12.91
CA SER A 131 3.33 2.23 14.19
C SER A 131 3.63 3.64 14.71
N GLU A 132 2.73 4.20 15.52
CA GLU A 132 2.96 5.52 16.14
C GLU A 132 4.27 5.60 16.93
N THR A 133 4.69 4.48 17.52
CA THR A 133 5.97 4.41 18.25
C THR A 133 7.16 4.46 17.30
N GLU A 134 7.09 3.82 16.14
CA GLU A 134 8.14 3.91 15.11
C GLU A 134 8.20 5.31 14.51
N ILE A 135 7.05 5.92 14.19
CA ILE A 135 6.97 7.30 13.70
C ILE A 135 7.63 8.26 14.70
N ARG A 136 7.28 8.15 15.98
CA ARG A 136 7.87 8.97 17.05
C ARG A 136 9.39 8.78 17.15
N LYS A 137 9.88 7.55 17.12
CA LYS A 137 11.33 7.27 17.17
C LYS A 137 12.07 7.86 15.98
N LYS A 138 11.52 7.78 14.77
CA LYS A 138 12.14 8.36 13.58
C LYS A 138 12.17 9.88 13.62
N LYS A 139 11.09 10.53 14.10
CA LYS A 139 11.07 11.97 14.36
C LYS A 139 12.14 12.38 15.39
N GLN A 140 12.24 11.64 16.49
CA GLN A 140 13.28 11.88 17.51
C GLN A 140 14.69 11.68 16.96
N TYR A 141 14.90 10.68 16.11
CA TYR A 141 16.19 10.43 15.47
C TYR A 141 16.57 11.60 14.55
N ALA A 142 15.63 12.13 13.76
CA ALA A 142 15.87 13.30 12.91
C ALA A 142 16.33 14.51 13.72
N THR A 143 15.57 14.86 14.77
CA THR A 143 15.93 15.97 15.66
C THR A 143 17.30 15.77 16.29
N CYS A 144 17.59 14.57 16.81
CA CYS A 144 18.90 14.26 17.37
C CYS A 144 20.01 14.44 16.34
N MET A 145 19.84 13.93 15.12
CA MET A 145 20.84 14.06 14.05
C MET A 145 21.14 15.53 13.73
N GLN A 146 20.09 16.35 13.61
CA GLN A 146 20.17 17.78 13.35
C GLN A 146 20.93 18.53 14.44
N GLU A 147 20.63 18.24 15.71
CA GLU A 147 21.28 18.88 16.87
C GLU A 147 22.73 18.41 17.08
N HIS A 148 23.07 17.18 16.69
CA HIS A 148 24.37 16.55 16.98
C HIS A 148 25.37 16.56 15.83
N GLY A 149 25.10 17.34 14.78
CA GLY A 149 26.09 17.68 13.75
C GLY A 149 25.69 17.37 12.31
N ALA A 150 24.46 16.94 12.05
CA ALA A 150 23.89 16.78 10.71
C ALA A 150 22.71 17.75 10.52
N PRO A 151 22.91 19.07 10.51
CA PRO A 151 21.82 20.05 10.46
C PRO A 151 20.98 19.96 9.17
N ASP A 152 21.50 19.32 8.13
CA ASP A 152 20.84 19.03 6.86
C ASP A 152 20.16 17.65 6.82
N PHE A 153 20.19 16.88 7.91
CA PHE A 153 19.51 15.59 7.99
C PHE A 153 17.99 15.76 7.82
N PRO A 154 17.36 14.95 6.94
CA PRO A 154 15.95 15.13 6.60
C PRO A 154 15.01 14.84 7.76
N ASP A 155 13.95 15.64 7.87
CA ASP A 155 12.80 15.32 8.72
C ASP A 155 11.97 14.18 8.13
N THR A 156 11.09 13.61 8.95
CA THR A 156 10.04 12.71 8.46
C THR A 156 8.74 13.45 8.16
N ASP A 157 7.95 12.89 7.25
CA ASP A 157 6.53 13.25 7.12
C ASP A 157 5.67 12.71 8.28
N ASP A 158 4.36 12.89 8.18
CA ASP A 158 3.38 12.43 9.18
C ASP A 158 3.29 10.90 9.28
N SER A 159 3.58 10.19 8.19
CA SER A 159 3.70 8.74 8.16
C SER A 159 5.05 8.22 8.68
N GLY A 160 5.97 9.11 9.07
CA GLY A 160 7.27 8.74 9.61
C GLY A 160 8.30 8.32 8.55
N HIS A 161 8.06 8.61 7.27
CA HIS A 161 9.05 8.42 6.21
C HIS A 161 9.92 9.66 6.07
N PHE A 162 11.25 9.47 5.94
CA PHE A 162 12.17 10.57 5.71
C PHE A 162 11.91 11.22 4.35
N GLN A 163 11.99 12.54 4.31
CA GLN A 163 11.91 13.28 3.07
C GLN A 163 13.05 12.88 2.13
N ASP A 164 12.73 12.71 0.85
CA ASP A 164 13.69 12.38 -0.19
C ASP A 164 14.43 13.65 -0.64
N VAL A 165 15.37 14.09 0.20
CA VAL A 165 16.21 15.26 -0.04
C VAL A 165 17.68 14.90 0.08
N THR A 166 18.51 15.59 -0.69
CA THR A 166 19.96 15.42 -0.62
C THR A 166 20.50 16.01 0.69
N TRP A 167 21.25 15.20 1.45
CA TRP A 167 21.94 15.62 2.67
C TRP A 167 23.35 14.99 2.73
N ASP A 168 24.30 15.66 3.39
CA ASP A 168 25.69 15.24 3.50
C ASP A 168 25.90 14.23 4.62
N SER A 169 25.49 12.99 4.33
CA SER A 169 25.74 11.82 5.18
C SER A 169 27.21 11.49 5.38
N ALA A 170 28.11 11.98 4.53
CA ALA A 170 29.55 11.70 4.59
C ALA A 170 30.31 12.68 5.49
N SER A 171 29.69 13.80 5.86
CA SER A 171 30.28 14.83 6.71
C SER A 171 30.78 14.26 8.04
N ALA A 172 31.82 14.88 8.58
CA ALA A 172 32.31 14.53 9.92
C ALA A 172 31.22 14.75 11.00
N GLY A 173 30.34 15.72 10.77
CA GLY A 173 29.18 16.00 11.60
C GLY A 173 28.15 14.87 11.57
N ALA A 174 27.73 14.45 10.38
CA ALA A 174 26.83 13.30 10.20
C ALA A 174 27.35 12.04 10.87
N LYS A 175 28.64 11.71 10.67
CA LYS A 175 29.25 10.54 11.31
C LYS A 175 29.24 10.62 12.84
N ARG A 176 29.41 11.81 13.43
CA ARG A 176 29.30 12.01 14.89
C ARG A 176 27.86 11.88 15.36
N ALA A 177 26.94 12.53 14.66
CA ALA A 177 25.51 12.50 14.94
C ALA A 177 24.97 11.06 14.91
N THR A 178 25.31 10.26 13.88
CA THR A 178 24.89 8.86 13.78
C THR A 178 25.33 8.03 14.97
N ARG A 179 26.55 8.25 15.48
CA ARG A 179 27.03 7.56 16.69
C ARG A 179 26.31 8.03 17.94
N ALA A 180 26.10 9.34 18.10
CA ALA A 180 25.43 9.90 19.27
C ALA A 180 23.93 9.53 19.35
N CYS A 181 23.29 9.36 18.19
CA CYS A 181 21.85 9.14 18.07
C CYS A 181 21.47 7.67 17.83
N ALA A 182 22.45 6.75 17.80
CA ALA A 182 22.24 5.32 17.52
C ALA A 182 21.20 4.68 18.47
N SER A 183 21.27 5.01 19.75
CA SER A 183 20.38 4.49 20.78
C SER A 183 18.89 4.87 20.57
N VAL A 184 18.60 5.98 19.89
CA VAL A 184 17.22 6.40 19.58
C VAL A 184 16.50 5.38 18.71
N ILE A 185 17.23 4.74 17.80
CA ILE A 185 16.73 3.69 16.91
C ILE A 185 17.04 2.28 17.40
N GLY A 186 17.54 2.14 18.64
CA GLY A 186 17.80 0.84 19.28
C GLY A 186 19.13 0.20 18.87
N ILE A 187 20.03 0.94 18.22
CA ILE A 187 21.41 0.49 17.99
C ILE A 187 22.21 0.82 19.25
N PRO A 188 22.82 -0.16 19.95
CA PRO A 188 23.61 0.10 21.14
C PRO A 188 24.84 0.95 20.81
N ASP A 189 25.25 1.81 21.74
CA ASP A 189 26.35 2.77 21.55
C ASP A 189 27.71 2.08 21.26
N ASP A 190 27.85 0.80 21.64
CA ASP A 190 29.02 -0.04 21.40
C ASP A 190 28.94 -0.87 20.10
N ALA A 191 27.93 -0.64 19.24
CA ALA A 191 27.80 -1.36 17.98
C ALA A 191 29.02 -1.07 17.07
N PRO A 192 29.71 -2.11 16.54
CA PRO A 192 30.83 -1.89 15.63
C PRO A 192 30.35 -1.12 14.39
N ALA A 193 31.14 -0.14 13.95
CA ALA A 193 30.83 0.62 12.74
C ALA A 193 30.62 -0.34 11.56
N PRO A 194 29.58 -0.12 10.73
CA PRO A 194 29.36 -0.94 9.54
C PRO A 194 30.61 -0.87 8.67
N GLN A 195 31.21 -2.02 8.38
CA GLN A 195 32.35 -2.11 7.47
C GLN A 195 31.81 -1.85 6.06
N GLY A 196 32.23 -0.72 5.47
CA GLY A 196 31.98 -0.37 4.08
C GLY A 196 32.97 -1.02 3.13
#